data_AF-A0A959FGE5-F1
#
_entry.id   AF-A0A959FGE5-F1
#
_cell.length_a   1.000
_cell.length_b   1.000
_cell.length_c   1.000
_cell.angle_alpha   90.00
_cell.angle_beta   90.00
_cell.angle_gamma   90.00
#
_symmetry.space_group_name_H-M   'P 1'
#
loop_
_entity.id
_entity.type
_entity.pdbx_description
1 polymer ?
#
loop_
_entity_poly.entity_id
_entity_poly.type
_entity_poly.pdbx_seq_one_letter_code
_entity_poly.pdbx_strand_id
1 'polypeptide(L)'
;MTLHPFSTLARLFSLAALLGLVACGQNTSTGGGGGLLEGDAASAVYVAPGEYDEFYGFFSGGFSGQLSVYGLPSGRLLKVIPVFSQDGEKGYGYNEETRPLLNTSHGFVPWDDAHHPELSQTDGVTDGRWVFING
;
A
#
# COMPACT_ATOMS: atom_id res chain seq x y z
N MET A 1 -44.15 -57.18 2.62
CA MET A 1 -43.67 -55.81 2.93
C MET A 1 -42.87 -55.88 4.22
N THR A 2 -41.59 -56.23 4.13
CA THR A 2 -40.67 -56.35 5.28
C THR A 2 -39.85 -55.07 5.36
N LEU A 3 -40.18 -54.19 6.31
CA LEU A 3 -39.39 -53.00 6.61
C LEU A 3 -38.04 -53.45 7.17
N HIS A 4 -36.95 -53.27 6.41
CA HIS A 4 -35.59 -53.57 6.88
C HIS A 4 -35.15 -52.49 7.89
N PRO A 5 -35.06 -52.82 9.20
CA PRO A 5 -34.84 -51.84 10.28
C PRO A 5 -33.47 -51.14 10.18
N PHE A 6 -32.52 -51.73 9.45
CA PHE A 6 -31.20 -51.16 9.21
C PHE A 6 -31.21 -49.96 8.24
N SER A 7 -32.15 -49.91 7.29
CA SER A 7 -32.20 -48.80 6.31
C SER A 7 -32.85 -47.54 6.86
N THR A 8 -33.81 -47.69 7.76
CA THR A 8 -34.45 -46.59 8.50
C THR A 8 -33.50 -45.98 9.50
N LEU A 9 -32.70 -46.80 10.21
CA LEU A 9 -31.70 -46.30 11.15
C LEU A 9 -30.60 -45.49 10.46
N ALA A 10 -30.11 -45.93 9.31
CA ALA A 10 -29.13 -45.19 8.51
C ALA A 10 -29.69 -43.84 8.02
N ARG A 11 -30.96 -43.79 7.57
CA ARG A 11 -31.63 -42.55 7.14
C ARG A 11 -31.84 -41.57 8.30
N LEU A 12 -32.19 -42.06 9.49
CA LEU A 12 -32.29 -41.24 10.70
C LEU A 12 -30.93 -40.67 11.10
N PHE A 13 -29.85 -41.45 10.97
CA PHE A 13 -28.49 -40.99 11.23
C PHE A 13 -28.03 -39.92 10.23
N SER A 14 -28.35 -40.09 8.94
CA SER A 14 -28.04 -39.10 7.90
C SER A 14 -28.82 -37.79 8.10
N LEU A 15 -30.09 -37.87 8.51
CA LEU A 15 -30.91 -36.68 8.78
C LEU A 15 -30.46 -35.96 10.05
N ALA A 16 -30.06 -36.70 11.10
CA ALA A 16 -29.47 -36.14 12.31
C ALA A 16 -28.11 -35.48 12.05
N ALA A 17 -27.29 -36.03 11.15
CA ALA A 17 -26.02 -35.43 10.74
C ALA A 17 -26.22 -34.10 9.97
N LEU A 18 -27.24 -34.04 9.09
CA LEU A 18 -27.61 -32.78 8.41
C LEU A 18 -28.15 -31.72 9.39
N LEU A 19 -28.93 -32.11 10.39
CA LEU A 19 -29.44 -31.20 11.43
C LEU A 19 -28.35 -30.74 12.41
N GLY A 20 -27.37 -31.60 12.71
CA GLY A 20 -26.21 -31.26 13.56
C GLY A 20 -25.31 -30.18 12.96
N LEU A 21 -25.14 -30.18 11.63
CA LEU A 21 -24.37 -29.15 10.92
C LEU A 21 -25.03 -27.76 10.96
N VAL A 22 -26.36 -27.70 11.07
CA VAL A 22 -27.10 -26.42 11.21
C VAL A 22 -27.04 -25.89 12.65
N ALA A 23 -27.00 -26.77 13.65
CA ALA A 23 -26.91 -26.40 15.06
C ALA A 23 -25.51 -25.90 15.49
N CYS A 24 -24.45 -26.26 14.76
CA CYS A 24 -23.12 -25.69 14.96
C CYS A 24 -22.96 -24.26 14.41
N GLY A 25 -23.99 -23.67 13.81
CA GLY A 25 -23.96 -22.32 13.22
C GLY A 25 -24.42 -21.18 14.13
N GLN A 26 -24.81 -21.43 15.39
CA GLN A 26 -25.43 -20.40 16.25
C GLN A 26 -24.80 -20.28 17.65
N ASN A 27 -23.48 -20.40 17.74
CA ASN A 27 -22.78 -20.05 18.98
C ASN A 27 -21.45 -19.36 18.70
N THR A 28 -21.52 -18.12 18.20
CA THR A 28 -20.42 -17.16 18.34
C THR A 28 -20.82 -16.14 19.37
N SER A 29 -20.54 -16.50 20.62
CA SER A 29 -20.15 -15.56 21.65
C SER A 29 -19.38 -14.38 21.05
N THR A 30 -19.86 -13.18 21.33
CA THR A 30 -19.15 -11.92 21.17
C THR A 30 -17.79 -12.00 21.86
N GLY A 31 -16.74 -12.24 21.08
CA GLY A 31 -15.34 -12.26 21.50
C GLY A 31 -14.49 -12.16 20.25
N GLY A 32 -13.77 -11.04 20.11
CA GLY A 32 -13.08 -10.64 18.88
C GLY A 32 -12.16 -11.72 18.30
N GLY A 33 -12.40 -12.04 17.03
CA GLY A 33 -11.59 -12.92 16.22
C GLY A 33 -12.25 -13.00 14.84
N GLY A 34 -11.66 -12.29 13.87
CA GLY A 34 -12.19 -12.12 12.51
C GLY A 34 -12.63 -13.43 11.88
N GLY A 35 -13.81 -13.42 11.27
CA GLY A 35 -14.32 -14.58 10.56
C GLY A 35 -13.45 -14.89 9.34
N LEU A 36 -13.44 -16.16 8.91
CA LEU A 36 -12.76 -16.66 7.69
C LEU A 36 -13.14 -15.91 6.38
N LEU A 37 -14.14 -15.03 6.43
CA LEU A 37 -14.65 -14.21 5.33
C LEU A 37 -14.28 -12.73 5.44
N GLU A 38 -13.63 -12.32 6.53
CA GLU A 38 -13.16 -10.96 6.75
C GLU A 38 -11.70 -10.89 6.28
N GLY A 39 -11.44 -10.11 5.22
CA GLY A 39 -10.12 -10.04 4.60
C GLY A 39 -9.04 -9.64 5.61
N ASP A 40 -7.94 -10.40 5.68
CA ASP A 40 -6.80 -10.09 6.53
C ASP A 40 -6.14 -8.76 6.11
N ALA A 41 -5.48 -8.06 7.04
CA ALA A 41 -4.80 -6.79 6.79
C ALA A 41 -3.80 -6.88 5.62
N ALA A 42 -3.18 -8.04 5.40
CA ALA A 42 -2.30 -8.25 4.25
C ALA A 42 -3.03 -8.16 2.90
N SER A 43 -4.29 -8.59 2.82
CA SER A 43 -5.09 -8.52 1.60
C SER A 43 -5.45 -7.08 1.20
N ALA A 44 -5.48 -6.16 2.17
CA ALA A 44 -5.80 -4.75 1.92
C ALA A 44 -4.66 -3.96 1.24
N VAL A 45 -3.41 -4.46 1.32
CA VAL A 45 -2.23 -3.81 0.70
C VAL A 45 -1.68 -4.59 -0.51
N TYR A 46 -2.30 -5.72 -0.85
CA TYR A 46 -1.84 -6.55 -1.95
C TYR A 46 -2.32 -5.99 -3.30
N VAL A 47 -1.37 -5.71 -4.19
CA VAL A 47 -1.63 -5.31 -5.59
C VAL A 47 -0.98 -6.32 -6.52
N ALA A 48 -1.79 -7.03 -7.32
CA ALA A 48 -1.33 -8.12 -8.18
C ALA A 48 -0.46 -7.62 -9.35
N PRO A 49 0.40 -8.48 -9.94
CA PRO A 49 1.13 -8.13 -11.16
C PRO A 49 0.17 -7.78 -12.31
N GLY A 50 0.41 -6.65 -12.97
CA GLY A 50 -0.46 -6.13 -14.03
C GLY A 50 -1.51 -5.12 -13.54
N GLU A 51 -1.74 -5.03 -12.22
CA GLU A 51 -2.62 -4.05 -11.61
C GLU A 51 -1.86 -2.80 -11.15
N TYR A 52 -2.58 -1.69 -11.06
CA TYR A 52 -2.05 -0.39 -10.64
C TYR A 52 -2.36 -0.09 -9.18
N ASP A 53 -1.46 0.67 -8.56
CA ASP A 53 -1.74 1.37 -7.32
C ASP A 53 -2.75 2.50 -7.55
N GLU A 54 -3.54 2.84 -6.53
CA GLU A 54 -4.59 3.86 -6.60
C GLU A 54 -4.04 5.27 -6.41
N PHE A 55 -3.02 5.42 -5.56
CA PHE A 55 -2.43 6.73 -5.24
C PHE A 55 -0.92 6.74 -5.45
N TYR A 56 -0.42 7.92 -5.82
CA TYR A 56 0.99 8.26 -5.69
C TYR A 56 1.23 8.91 -4.33
N GLY A 57 2.20 8.40 -3.58
CA GLY A 57 2.72 9.07 -2.40
C GLY A 57 4.07 9.72 -2.70
N PHE A 58 4.18 11.02 -2.45
CA PHE A 58 5.43 11.77 -2.55
C PHE A 58 6.02 11.89 -1.14
N PHE A 59 7.16 11.25 -0.92
CA PHE A 59 7.77 11.15 0.41
C PHE A 59 9.16 11.78 0.41
N SER A 60 9.44 12.50 1.49
CA SER A 60 10.79 13.00 1.78
C SER A 60 11.76 11.82 1.87
N GLY A 61 12.94 12.01 1.30
CA GLY A 61 14.05 11.08 1.45
C GLY A 61 14.94 11.39 2.67
N GLY A 62 14.56 12.35 3.51
CA GLY A 62 15.37 12.87 4.61
C GLY A 62 16.78 13.21 4.17
N PHE A 63 17.75 12.78 4.97
CA PHE A 63 19.19 12.95 4.74
C PHE A 63 19.73 12.36 3.42
N SER A 64 18.93 11.67 2.61
CA SER A 64 19.32 11.38 1.22
C SER A 64 19.29 12.64 0.33
N GLY A 65 18.51 13.66 0.71
CA GLY A 65 18.26 14.88 -0.05
C GLY A 65 17.38 14.70 -1.28
N GLN A 66 16.78 13.51 -1.46
CA GLN A 66 15.96 13.19 -2.63
C GLN A 66 14.46 13.14 -2.31
N LEU A 67 13.63 13.20 -3.35
CA LEU A 67 12.19 12.98 -3.27
C LEU A 67 11.87 11.57 -3.79
N SER A 68 11.09 10.80 -3.04
CA SER A 68 10.69 9.44 -3.45
C SER A 68 9.20 9.38 -3.79
N VAL A 69 8.86 8.59 -4.81
CA VAL A 69 7.49 8.38 -5.27
C VAL A 69 7.14 6.92 -5.07
N TYR A 70 6.12 6.65 -4.29
CA TYR A 70 5.62 5.31 -4.00
C TYR A 70 4.21 5.13 -4.57
N GLY A 71 3.86 3.89 -4.90
CA GLY A 71 2.49 3.47 -5.16
C GLY A 71 1.81 3.02 -3.87
N LEU A 72 0.57 3.46 -3.65
CA LEU A 72 -0.27 3.02 -2.53
C LEU A 72 -1.55 2.32 -3.06
N PRO A 73 -1.97 1.19 -2.45
CA PRO A 73 -1.55 0.72 -1.13
C PRO A 73 -0.34 -0.24 -1.11
N SER A 74 0.26 -0.58 -2.26
CA SER A 74 1.30 -1.61 -2.32
C SER A 74 2.61 -1.26 -1.58
N GLY A 75 2.87 0.04 -1.36
CA GLY A 75 4.10 0.52 -0.73
C GLY A 75 5.35 0.32 -1.60
N ARG A 76 5.19 0.10 -2.91
CA ARG A 76 6.32 -0.09 -3.83
C ARG A 76 6.92 1.25 -4.23
N LEU A 77 8.25 1.37 -4.17
CA LEU A 77 8.99 2.51 -4.72
C LEU A 77 8.91 2.51 -6.25
N LEU A 78 8.37 3.59 -6.81
CA LEU A 78 8.23 3.76 -8.27
C LEU A 78 9.36 4.62 -8.84
N LYS A 79 9.78 5.67 -8.12
CA LYS A 79 10.81 6.60 -8.59
C LYS A 79 11.52 7.28 -7.43
N VAL A 80 12.81 7.55 -7.62
CA VAL A 80 13.57 8.53 -6.84
C VAL A 80 13.90 9.70 -7.77
N ILE A 81 13.51 10.91 -7.37
CA ILE A 81 13.71 12.17 -8.08
C ILE A 81 14.82 12.93 -7.36
N PRO A 82 15.95 13.20 -8.04
CA PRO A 82 17.02 13.98 -7.44
C PRO A 82 16.62 15.44 -7.17
N VAL A 83 16.95 15.97 -5.99
CA VAL A 83 16.65 17.35 -5.58
C VAL A 83 17.86 18.03 -4.97
N PHE A 84 18.27 17.67 -3.75
CA PHE A 84 19.32 18.39 -3.01
C PHE A 84 20.68 17.69 -3.01
N SER A 85 20.73 16.43 -3.43
CA SER A 85 21.96 15.65 -3.46
C SER A 85 22.31 15.21 -4.87
N GLN A 86 23.61 15.12 -5.15
CA GLN A 86 24.09 14.52 -6.40
C GLN A 86 23.57 13.09 -6.57
N ASP A 87 23.20 12.73 -7.80
CA ASP A 87 22.79 11.37 -8.17
C ASP A 87 23.58 10.93 -9.41
N GLY A 88 24.61 10.11 -9.18
CA GLY A 88 25.50 9.64 -10.24
C GLY A 88 24.85 8.65 -11.21
N GLU A 89 23.82 7.91 -10.79
CA GLU A 89 23.07 7.00 -11.67
C GLU A 89 22.34 7.81 -12.76
N LYS A 90 21.80 8.97 -12.38
CA LYS A 90 21.00 9.84 -13.26
C LYS A 90 21.80 11.01 -13.85
N GLY A 91 23.06 11.18 -13.44
CA GLY A 91 23.91 12.31 -13.82
C GLY A 91 23.51 13.66 -13.18
N TYR A 92 22.60 13.65 -12.19
CA TYR A 92 22.15 14.86 -11.51
C TYR A 92 23.27 15.46 -10.65
N GLY A 93 23.56 16.73 -10.86
CA GLY A 93 24.70 17.43 -10.29
C GLY A 93 26.02 17.25 -11.06
N TYR A 94 26.02 16.57 -12.21
CA TYR A 94 27.21 16.33 -13.04
C TYR A 94 27.12 16.93 -14.44
N ASN A 95 25.96 16.81 -15.12
CA ASN A 95 25.76 17.42 -16.45
C ASN A 95 25.45 18.92 -16.40
N GLU A 96 25.59 19.60 -17.54
CA GLU A 96 25.43 21.06 -17.66
C GLU A 96 24.03 21.53 -17.24
N GLU A 97 23.01 20.69 -17.46
CA GLU A 97 21.62 21.03 -17.18
C GLU A 97 21.29 21.00 -15.69
N THR A 98 21.99 20.18 -14.89
CA THR A 98 21.63 19.97 -13.47
C THR A 98 22.67 20.48 -12.50
N ARG A 99 23.93 20.64 -12.90
CA ARG A 99 24.97 21.23 -12.04
C ARG A 99 24.58 22.60 -11.48
N PRO A 100 23.95 23.52 -12.25
CA PRO A 100 23.51 24.80 -11.72
C PRO A 100 22.40 24.68 -10.66
N LEU A 101 21.64 23.58 -10.63
CA LEU A 101 20.53 23.39 -9.69
C LEU A 101 20.98 23.15 -8.25
N LEU A 102 22.25 22.79 -8.03
CA LEU A 102 22.88 22.62 -6.72
C LEU A 102 23.65 23.87 -6.26
N ASN A 103 23.51 25.00 -6.97
CA ASN A 103 24.08 26.27 -6.53
C ASN A 103 23.06 27.06 -5.71
N THR A 104 23.46 27.45 -4.51
CA THR A 104 22.70 28.29 -3.59
C THR A 104 23.27 29.71 -3.57
N SER A 105 22.66 30.61 -2.79
CA SER A 105 23.27 31.91 -2.45
C SER A 105 24.62 31.80 -1.73
N HIS A 106 24.97 30.61 -1.23
CA HIS A 106 26.24 30.32 -0.55
C HIS A 106 27.21 29.51 -1.43
N GLY A 107 26.91 29.38 -2.72
CA GLY A 107 27.70 28.60 -3.67
C GLY A 107 27.20 27.16 -3.80
N PHE A 108 28.07 26.29 -4.31
CA PHE A 108 27.74 24.91 -4.62
C PHE A 108 27.58 24.07 -3.34
N VAL A 109 26.41 23.46 -3.16
CA VAL A 109 26.07 22.59 -2.03
C VAL A 109 25.57 21.26 -2.60
N PRO A 110 26.38 20.18 -2.60
CA PRO A 110 26.05 18.93 -3.28
C PRO A 110 25.15 17.97 -2.48
N TRP A 111 24.58 18.41 -1.36
CA TRP A 111 23.80 17.59 -0.42
C TRP A 111 22.97 18.45 0.55
N ASP A 112 21.75 18.01 0.88
CA ASP A 112 20.91 18.58 1.96
C ASP A 112 19.88 17.55 2.50
N ASP A 113 19.08 17.91 3.52
CA ASP A 113 18.07 17.07 4.19
C ASP A 113 16.63 17.34 3.73
N ALA A 114 16.14 16.58 2.74
CA ALA A 114 14.80 16.76 2.19
C ALA A 114 13.70 16.51 3.25
N HIS A 115 12.92 17.51 3.64
CA HIS A 115 11.99 17.39 4.79
C HIS A 115 10.49 17.31 4.43
N HIS A 116 9.89 18.37 3.88
CA HIS A 116 8.44 18.44 3.72
C HIS A 116 8.01 18.61 2.25
N PRO A 117 7.68 17.51 1.53
CA PRO A 117 7.05 17.60 0.22
C PRO A 117 5.58 18.03 0.35
N GLU A 118 5.17 19.01 -0.47
CA GLU A 118 3.78 19.47 -0.53
C GLU A 118 3.35 19.71 -1.99
N LEU A 119 2.15 19.30 -2.34
CA LEU A 119 1.62 19.41 -3.70
C LEU A 119 0.96 20.78 -3.92
N SER A 120 1.12 21.34 -5.13
CA SER A 120 0.38 22.55 -5.50
C SER A 120 -1.13 22.30 -5.54
N GLN A 121 -1.88 23.34 -5.18
CA GLN A 121 -3.33 23.28 -5.09
C GLN A 121 -4.00 24.41 -5.86
N THR A 122 -5.21 24.14 -6.34
CA THR A 122 -6.17 25.13 -6.85
C THR A 122 -7.48 24.91 -6.11
N ASP A 123 -8.04 25.97 -5.50
CA ASP A 123 -9.26 25.92 -4.70
C ASP A 123 -9.25 24.85 -3.57
N GLY A 124 -8.08 24.63 -2.97
CA GLY A 124 -7.89 23.66 -1.88
C GLY A 124 -7.82 22.20 -2.31
N VAL A 125 -7.73 21.92 -3.62
CA VAL A 125 -7.57 20.58 -4.18
C VAL A 125 -6.23 20.49 -4.90
N THR A 126 -5.52 19.37 -4.74
CA THR A 126 -4.26 19.12 -5.44
C THR A 126 -4.46 19.14 -6.95
N ASP A 127 -3.66 19.97 -7.63
CA ASP A 127 -3.81 20.23 -9.08
C ASP A 127 -2.80 19.47 -9.95
N GLY A 128 -1.87 18.75 -9.33
CA GLY A 128 -0.91 17.88 -10.00
C GLY A 128 0.16 18.61 -10.82
N ARG A 129 0.35 19.92 -10.63
CA ARG A 129 1.31 20.70 -11.42
C ARG A 129 2.72 20.69 -10.82
N TRP A 130 2.83 20.81 -9.50
CA TRP A 130 4.11 20.97 -8.81
C TRP A 130 4.13 20.21 -7.48
N VAL A 131 5.34 19.80 -7.08
CA VAL A 131 5.67 19.37 -5.72
C VAL A 131 6.76 20.32 -5.22
N PHE A 132 6.54 20.97 -4.10
CA PHE A 132 7.53 21.79 -3.42
C PHE A 132 8.13 21.00 -2.26
N ILE A 133 9.42 21.16 -1.99
CA ILE A 133 10.09 20.50 -0.87
C ILE A 133 11.22 21.39 -0.35
N ASN A 134 11.49 21.35 0.95
CA ASN A 134 12.63 22.03 1.58
C ASN A 134 13.76 21.04 1.92
N GLY A 135 14.99 21.56 1.93
CA GLY A 135 16.14 21.01 2.65
C GLY A 135 16.20 21.55 4.08
#